data_AF-A0A0S7ZWW8-F1
#
_entry.id   AF-A0A0S7ZWW8-F1
#
_cell.length_a   1.000
_cell.length_b   1.000
_cell.length_c   1.000
_cell.angle_alpha   90.00
_cell.angle_beta   90.00
_cell.angle_gamma   90.00
#
_symmetry.space_group_name_H-M   'P 1'
#
loop_
_entity.id
_entity.type
_entity.pdbx_description
1 polymer ?
#
loop_
_entity_poly.entity_id
_entity_poly.type
_entity_poly.pdbx_seq_one_letter_code
_entity_poly.pdbx_strand_id
1 'polypeptide(L)' 'MATMIAVAVAASYAFMLPVATPPNAIVFASRAVTIIQMAKAGFALNLLGVVLITLFIMMVLPLVLDIDIRHLPKDFLIR' A
#
# COMPACT_ATOMS: atom_id res chain seq x y z
N MET A 1 -12.75 -8.51 8.27
CA MET A 1 -11.46 -8.21 8.94
C MET A 1 -10.31 -8.12 7.94
N ALA A 2 -10.07 -9.13 7.11
CA ALA A 2 -8.96 -9.16 6.14
C ALA A 2 -8.92 -7.98 5.16
N THR A 3 -10.07 -7.46 4.72
CA THR A 3 -10.15 -6.29 3.83
C THR A 3 -9.68 -4.99 4.49
N MET A 4 -9.91 -4.80 5.79
CA MET A 4 -9.41 -3.62 6.52
C MET A 4 -7.89 -3.66 6.69
N ILE A 5 -7.33 -4.85 6.91
CA ILE A 5 -5.87 -5.07 6.94
C ILE A 5 -5.27 -4.75 5.56
N ALA A 6 -5.91 -5.20 4.48
CA ALA A 6 -5.49 -4.87 3.12
C ALA A 6 -5.43 -3.37 2.86
N VAL A 7 -6.49 -2.66 3.24
CA VAL A 7 -6.60 -1.20 3.05
C VAL A 7 -5.57 -0.47 3.92
N ALA A 8 -5.39 -0.84 5.19
CA ALA A 8 -4.41 -0.21 6.07
C ALA A 8 -2.96 -0.39 5.57
N VAL A 9 -2.62 -1.59 5.12
CA VAL A 9 -1.30 -1.87 4.55
C VAL A 9 -1.13 -1.11 3.24
N ALA A 10 -2.09 -1.14 2.31
CA ALA A 10 -2.03 -0.42 1.04
C ALA A 10 -1.93 1.11 1.22
N ALA A 11 -2.66 1.69 2.17
CA ALA A 11 -2.62 3.13 2.46
C ALA A 11 -1.23 3.60 2.97
N SER A 12 -0.42 2.70 3.50
CA SER A 12 0.94 2.99 3.96
C SER A 12 1.95 3.15 2.81
N TYR A 13 1.61 2.75 1.57
CA TYR A 13 2.46 2.85 0.37
C TYR A 13 2.19 4.12 -0.44
N ALA A 14 2.31 5.29 0.18
CA ALA A 14 2.16 6.57 -0.51
C ALA A 14 3.53 7.14 -0.94
N PHE A 15 4.22 6.54 -1.91
CA PHE A 15 5.61 6.92 -2.27
C PHE A 15 5.75 7.89 -3.46
N MET A 16 4.63 8.37 -4.03
CA MET A 16 4.66 9.15 -5.29
C MET A 16 5.00 10.63 -5.13
N LEU A 17 4.84 11.21 -3.94
CA LEU A 17 5.00 12.65 -3.72
C LEU A 17 6.08 12.95 -2.67
N PRO A 18 6.84 14.04 -2.83
CA PRO A 18 7.92 14.41 -1.90
C PRO A 18 7.40 14.76 -0.50
N VAL A 19 6.11 15.09 -0.39
CA VAL A 19 5.41 15.43 0.86
C VAL A 19 5.17 14.21 1.77
N ALA A 20 5.29 12.99 1.25
CA ALA A 20 4.87 11.79 1.98
C ALA A 20 5.83 11.38 3.09
N THR A 21 7.15 11.61 2.95
CA THR A 21 8.15 11.18 3.95
C THR A 21 9.37 12.11 3.98
N PRO A 22 9.99 12.36 5.16
CA PRO A 22 11.16 13.24 5.28
C PRO A 22 12.34 12.90 4.35
N PRO A 23 12.69 11.61 4.09
CA PRO A 23 13.78 11.27 3.17
C PRO A 23 13.53 11.70 1.72
N ASN A 24 12.30 11.57 1.22
CA ASN A 24 11.95 11.92 -0.17
C ASN A 24 12.02 13.45 -0.38
N ALA A 25 11.66 14.23 0.65
CA ALA A 25 11.81 15.69 0.67
C ALA A 25 13.30 16.14 0.67
N ILE A 26 14.18 15.44 1.39
CA ILE A 26 15.63 15.75 1.43
C ILE A 26 16.28 15.52 0.05
N VAL A 27 15.95 14.41 -0.62
CA VAL A 27 16.46 14.14 -1.97
C VAL A 27 15.96 15.18 -2.97
N PHE A 28 14.72 15.65 -2.83
CA PHE A 28 14.18 16.70 -3.69
C PHE A 28 14.89 18.04 -3.45
N ALA A 29 15.17 18.38 -2.19
CA ALA A 29 15.90 19.59 -1.81
C ALA A 29 17.35 19.62 -2.32
N SER A 30 17.96 18.46 -2.55
CA SER A 30 19.32 18.35 -3.13
C SER A 30 19.41 18.81 -4.60
N ARG A 31 18.27 19.09 -5.26
CA ARG A 31 18.15 19.41 -6.71
C ARG A 31 18.68 18.33 -7.66
N ALA A 32 19.09 17.17 -7.15
CA ALA A 32 19.57 16.05 -7.96
C ALA A 32 18.43 15.29 -8.66
N VAL A 33 17.19 15.41 -8.17
CA VAL A 33 16.03 14.64 -8.67
C VAL A 33 14.83 15.55 -8.87
N THR A 34 14.21 15.45 -10.05
CA THR A 34 12.99 16.19 -10.39
C THR A 34 11.72 15.51 -9.86
N ILE A 35 10.64 16.27 -9.70
CA ILE A 35 9.31 15.73 -9.29
C ILE A 35 8.87 14.59 -10.21
N ILE A 36 9.10 14.69 -11.52
CA ILE A 36 8.72 13.65 -12.48
C ILE A 36 9.52 12.36 -12.27
N GLN A 37 10.82 12.44 -11.98
CA GLN A 37 11.63 11.26 -11.67
C GLN A 37 11.16 10.58 -10.38
N MET A 38 10.82 11.36 -9.35
CA MET A 38 10.24 10.85 -8.11
C MET A 38 8.88 10.19 -8.33
N ALA A 39 8.01 10.81 -9.12
CA ALA A 39 6.70 10.26 -9.44
C ALA A 39 6.80 8.93 -10.19
N LYS A 40 7.74 8.80 -11.14
CA LYS A 40 7.97 7.53 -11.87
C LYS A 40 8.53 6.44 -10.96
N ALA A 41 9.48 6.77 -10.09
CA ALA A 41 10.03 5.83 -9.12
C ALA A 41 8.97 5.38 -8.10
N GLY A 42 8.20 6.33 -7.56
CA GLY A 42 7.10 6.06 -6.64
C GLY A 42 5.96 5.26 -7.29
N PHE A 43 5.69 5.47 -8.58
CA PHE A 43 4.72 4.66 -9.32
C PHE A 43 5.14 3.20 -9.44
N ALA A 44 6.41 2.94 -9.77
CA ALA A 44 6.93 1.58 -9.84
C ALA A 44 6.88 0.87 -8.47
N LEU A 45 7.24 1.58 -7.39
CA LEU A 45 7.18 1.04 -6.04
C LEU A 45 5.75 0.79 -5.55
N ASN A 46 4.82 1.69 -5.84
CA ASN A 46 3.41 1.51 -5.49
C ASN A 46 2.81 0.32 -6.24
N LEU A 47 3.12 0.14 -7.52
CA LEU A 47 2.63 -0.98 -8.32
C LEU A 47 3.17 -2.32 -7.77
N LEU A 48 4.46 -2.37 -7.44
CA LEU A 48 5.08 -3.54 -6.82
C LEU A 48 4.49 -3.81 -5.42
N GLY A 49 4.25 -2.77 -4.63
CA GLY A 49 3.59 -2.86 -3.33
C GLY A 49 2.19 -3.47 -3.43
N VAL A 50 1.36 -3.00 -4.37
CA VAL A 50 0.03 -3.58 -4.61
C VAL A 50 0.12 -5.07 -4.90
N VAL A 51 1.00 -5.48 -5.83
CA VAL A 51 1.16 -6.91 -6.18
C VAL A 51 1.59 -7.74 -4.97
N LEU A 52 2.60 -7.28 -4.22
CA LEU A 52 3.09 -7.98 -3.04
C LEU A 52 2.04 -8.08 -1.93
N ILE A 53 1.31 -7.00 -1.66
CA ILE A 53 0.24 -6.98 -0.64
C ILE A 53 -0.88 -7.93 -1.04
N THR A 54 -1.33 -7.89 -2.29
CA THR A 54 -2.36 -8.80 -2.79
C THR A 54 -1.92 -10.26 -2.64
N LEU A 55 -0.67 -10.57 -3.00
CA LEU A 55 -0.13 -11.92 -2.86
C LEU A 55 -0.02 -12.36 -1.39
N PHE A 56 0.47 -11.48 -0.53
CA PHE A 56 0.63 -11.72 0.91
C PHE A 56 -0.71 -11.98 1.60
N ILE A 57 -1.74 -11.20 1.25
CA ILE A 57 -3.08 -11.34 1.82
C ILE A 57 -3.78 -12.60 1.30
N MET A 58 -3.54 -12.98 0.04
CA MET A 58 -4.12 -14.21 -0.52
C MET A 58 -3.41 -15.48 -0.06
N MET A 59 -2.10 -15.45 0.20
CA MET A 59 -1.30 -16.66 0.45
C MET A 59 -0.87 -16.82 1.91
N VAL A 60 -0.41 -15.75 2.57
CA VAL A 60 0.20 -15.83 3.91
C VAL A 60 -0.83 -15.58 5.01
N LEU A 61 -1.70 -14.59 4.83
CA LEU A 61 -2.69 -14.23 5.84
C LEU A 61 -3.70 -15.37 6.19
N PRO A 62 -4.26 -16.13 5.23
CA PRO A 62 -5.15 -17.25 5.57
C PRO A 62 -4.37 -18.43 6.16
N LEU A 63 -3.09 -18.59 5.81
CA LEU A 63 -2.24 -19.67 6.33
C LEU A 63 -1.80 -19.42 7.79
N VAL A 64 -1.54 -18.17 8.16
CA VAL A 64 -1.03 -17.81 9.50
C VAL A 64 -2.14 -17.54 10.50
N LEU A 65 -3.30 -17.03 10.06
CA LEU A 65 -4.37 -16.59 10.95
C LEU A 65 -5.69 -17.38 10.80
N ASP A 66 -5.72 -18.44 9.96
CA ASP A 66 -6.92 -19.27 9.71
C ASP A 66 -8.19 -18.44 9.40
N ILE A 67 -8.01 -17.30 8.72
CA ILE A 67 -9.09 -16.33 8.49
C ILE A 67 -9.85 -16.68 7.22
N ASP A 68 -11.17 -16.86 7.36
CA ASP A 68 -12.10 -16.99 6.23
C ASP A 68 -12.23 -15.64 5.49
N ILE A 69 -11.52 -15.52 4.36
CA ILE A 69 -11.46 -14.31 3.52
C ILE A 69 -12.79 -14.07 2.79
N ARG A 70 -13.70 -15.06 2.74
CA ARG A 70 -14.93 -15.02 1.94
C ARG A 70 -16.17 -14.55 2.70
N HIS A 71 -16.10 -14.46 4.03
CA HIS A 71 -17.18 -13.92 4.84
C HIS A 71 -17.12 -12.39 4.89
N LEU A 72 -17.78 -11.74 3.92
CA LEU A 72 -18.13 -10.33 4.02
C LEU A 72 -19.18 -10.18 5.14
N PRO A 73 -18.92 -9.45 6.23
CA PRO A 73 -19.91 -9.23 7.28
C PRO A 73 -21.08 -8.46 6.68
N LYS A 74 -22.21 -9.15 6.51
CA LYS A 74 -23.44 -8.61 5.91
C LYS A 74 -24.04 -7.46 6.74
N ASP A 75 -23.55 -7.28 7.97
CA ASP A 75 -23.96 -6.23 8.91
C ASP A 75 -23.62 -4.80 8.44
N PHE A 76 -22.66 -4.64 7.51
CA PHE A 76 -22.32 -3.31 6.96
C PHE A 76 -23.26 -2.87 5.81
N LEU A 77 -24.07 -3.78 5.26
CA LEU A 77 -24.99 -3.47 4.16
C LEU A 77 -26.45 -3.22 4.61
N ILE A 78 -26.75 -3.29 5.92
CA ILE A 78 -28.12 -3.17 6.46
C ILE A 78 -28.23 -2.09 7.56
N ARG A 79 -27.26 -1.18 7.70
CA ARG A 79 -27.41 0.02 8.56
C ARG A 79 -26.87 1.28 7.90
#